data_AF-A0A1E5IIB0-F1
#
_entry.id   AF-A0A1E5IIB0-F1
#
_cell.length_a   1.000
_cell.length_b   1.000
_cell.length_c   1.000
_cell.angle_alpha   90.00
_cell.angle_beta   90.00
_cell.angle_gamma   90.00
#
_symmetry.space_group_name_H-M   'P 1'
#
loop_
_entity.id
_entity.type
_entity.pdbx_description
1 polymer ?
#
loop_
_entity_poly.entity_id
_entity_poly.type
_entity_poly.pdbx_seq_one_letter_code
_entity_poly.pdbx_strand_id
1 'polypeptide(L)'
;MNKVQEFEYKKIKEKLADREYRIGLDLGVGSIGYAVVSLKKYDGKYDGLSYLPEDIILAGSRIFESSIGAVERREFRLQRNSHRHHRERMRFLWKLLAKKELAFTTFFQRFREKRKFC
;
A
#
# COMPACT_ATOMS: atom_id res chain seq x y z
N MET A 1 -19.38 -10.54 -10.74
CA MET A 1 -18.33 -11.55 -10.48
C MET A 1 -17.76 -11.94 -11.84
N ASN A 2 -16.45 -12.14 -11.98
CA ASN A 2 -15.90 -12.52 -13.30
C ASN A 2 -16.20 -14.00 -13.58
N LYS A 3 -16.33 -14.41 -14.85
CA LYS A 3 -16.70 -15.79 -15.24
C LYS A 3 -15.81 -16.87 -14.61
N VAL A 4 -14.52 -16.57 -14.42
CA VAL A 4 -13.55 -17.46 -13.75
C VAL A 4 -13.90 -17.67 -12.28
N GLN A 5 -14.26 -16.59 -11.58
CA GLN A 5 -14.64 -16.63 -10.17
C GLN A 5 -15.94 -17.40 -9.95
N GLU A 6 -16.89 -17.31 -10.88
CA GLU A 6 -18.13 -18.11 -10.86
C GLU A 6 -17.88 -19.61 -11.01
N PHE A 7 -16.94 -19.99 -11.88
CA PHE A 7 -16.55 -21.39 -12.07
C PHE A 7 -15.85 -21.96 -10.83
N GLU A 8 -14.89 -21.22 -10.26
CA GLU A 8 -14.20 -21.63 -9.04
C GLU A 8 -15.17 -21.73 -7.85
N TYR A 9 -16.09 -20.77 -7.71
CA TYR A 9 -17.11 -20.81 -6.68
C TYR A 9 -17.98 -22.07 -6.77
N LYS A 10 -18.45 -22.45 -7.97
CA LYS A 10 -19.21 -23.69 -8.16
C LYS A 10 -18.41 -24.92 -7.77
N LYS A 11 -17.15 -25.01 -8.20
CA LYS A 11 -16.25 -26.14 -7.90
C LYS A 11 -15.97 -26.26 -6.39
N ILE A 12 -15.77 -25.15 -5.70
CA ILE A 12 -15.59 -25.12 -4.25
C ILE A 12 -16.88 -25.57 -3.56
N LYS A 13 -18.03 -25.03 -3.96
CA LYS A 13 -19.32 -25.38 -3.38
C LYS A 13 -19.65 -26.86 -3.56
N GLU A 14 -19.37 -27.44 -4.71
CA GLU A 14 -19.56 -28.87 -4.98
C GLU A 14 -18.65 -29.74 -4.10
N LYS A 15 -17.37 -29.38 -3.98
CA LYS A 15 -16.41 -30.15 -3.17
C LYS A 15 -16.64 -30.03 -1.67
N LEU A 16 -17.03 -28.84 -1.21
CA LEU A 16 -17.22 -28.54 0.20
C LEU A 16 -18.60 -29.00 0.68
N ALA A 17 -19.60 -29.01 -0.22
CA ALA A 17 -21.00 -29.37 0.07
C ALA A 17 -21.49 -28.66 1.34
N ASP A 18 -22.02 -29.41 2.32
CA ASP A 18 -22.42 -28.91 3.65
C ASP A 18 -21.40 -29.29 4.75
N ARG A 19 -20.17 -29.65 4.39
CA ARG A 19 -19.13 -30.02 5.36
C ARG A 19 -18.57 -28.77 6.04
N GLU A 20 -18.21 -28.90 7.30
CA GLU A 20 -17.42 -27.86 7.97
C GLU A 20 -16.05 -27.72 7.31
N TYR A 21 -15.46 -26.53 7.41
CA TYR A 21 -14.17 -26.24 6.79
C TYR A 21 -13.32 -25.33 7.67
N ARG A 22 -12.01 -25.35 7.42
CA ARG A 22 -11.05 -24.40 8.00
C ARG A 22 -10.22 -23.77 6.89
N ILE A 23 -9.76 -22.55 7.15
CA ILE A 23 -8.86 -21.83 6.26
C ILE A 23 -7.53 -21.62 6.99
N GLY A 24 -6.44 -22.09 6.39
CA GLY A 24 -5.08 -21.76 6.79
C GLY A 24 -4.57 -20.59 5.97
N LEU A 25 -3.96 -19.61 6.61
CA LEU A 25 -3.33 -18.45 5.97
C LEU A 25 -1.87 -18.36 6.41
N ASP A 26 -0.96 -18.25 5.45
CA ASP A 26 0.46 -17.98 5.66
C ASP A 26 0.76 -16.56 5.15
N LEU A 27 1.05 -15.65 6.07
CA LEU A 27 1.17 -14.20 5.80
C LEU A 27 2.64 -13.79 5.72
N GLY A 28 3.18 -13.73 4.49
CA GLY A 28 4.53 -13.27 4.20
C GLY A 28 4.61 -11.79 3.79
N VAL A 29 5.84 -11.29 3.66
CA VAL A 29 6.12 -9.87 3.32
C VAL A 29 5.80 -9.54 1.84
N GLY A 30 5.74 -10.56 0.97
CA GLY A 30 5.44 -10.42 -0.46
C GLY A 30 4.50 -11.51 -1.00
N SER A 31 3.90 -12.29 -0.10
CA SER A 31 3.00 -13.37 -0.48
C SER A 31 2.00 -13.66 0.63
N ILE A 32 0.83 -14.14 0.24
CA ILE A 32 -0.17 -14.72 1.15
C ILE A 32 -0.51 -16.11 0.62
N GLY A 33 -0.01 -17.15 1.28
CA GLY A 33 -0.42 -18.53 1.05
C GLY A 33 -1.78 -18.78 1.69
N TYR A 34 -2.63 -19.55 1.02
CA TYR A 34 -3.93 -19.95 1.58
C TYR A 34 -4.26 -21.39 1.22
N ALA A 35 -4.94 -22.08 2.14
CA ALA A 35 -5.51 -23.40 1.93
C ALA A 35 -6.86 -23.51 2.64
N VAL A 36 -7.83 -24.12 1.98
CA VAL A 36 -9.16 -24.45 2.51
C VAL A 36 -9.24 -25.97 2.64
N VAL A 37 -9.52 -26.44 3.84
CA VAL A 37 -9.64 -27.88 4.14
C VAL A 37 -11.06 -28.19 4.61
N SER A 38 -11.63 -29.29 4.12
CA SER A 38 -12.86 -29.85 4.68
C SER A 38 -12.56 -30.56 5.99
N LEU A 39 -13.54 -30.57 6.87
CA LEU A 39 -13.49 -31.23 8.15
C LEU A 39 -14.49 -32.37 8.20
N LYS A 40 -14.07 -33.45 8.84
CA LYS A 40 -14.93 -34.55 9.21
C LYS A 40 -15.07 -34.59 10.72
N LYS A 41 -16.32 -34.74 11.18
CA LYS A 41 -16.61 -34.97 12.59
C LYS A 41 -15.96 -36.27 13.02
N TYR A 42 -15.17 -36.21 14.08
CA TYR A 42 -14.48 -37.35 14.65
C TYR A 42 -15.06 -37.65 16.03
N ASP A 43 -15.66 -38.82 16.20
CA ASP A 43 -16.30 -39.22 17.45
C ASP A 43 -15.31 -39.84 18.47
N GLY A 44 -14.01 -39.75 18.21
CA GLY A 44 -12.97 -40.32 19.07
C GLY A 44 -12.55 -39.41 20.23
N LYS A 45 -12.34 -40.02 21.40
CA LYS A 45 -11.88 -39.40 22.67
C LYS A 45 -10.40 -38.96 22.68
N TYR A 46 -9.74 -38.79 21.54
CA TYR A 46 -8.33 -38.39 21.51
C TYR A 46 -8.22 -36.87 21.33
N ASP A 47 -7.46 -36.23 22.24
CA ASP A 47 -7.05 -34.81 22.22
C ASP A 47 -8.13 -33.71 22.20
N GLY A 48 -9.40 -34.03 22.48
CA GLY A 48 -10.46 -33.03 22.60
C GLY A 48 -10.82 -32.32 21.28
N LEU A 49 -10.37 -32.88 20.14
CA LEU A 49 -10.67 -32.36 18.81
C LEU A 49 -11.90 -33.05 18.23
N SER A 50 -13.00 -32.30 18.10
CA SER A 50 -14.25 -32.80 17.51
C SER A 50 -14.19 -32.97 15.98
N TYR A 51 -13.16 -32.44 15.33
CA TYR A 51 -13.04 -32.38 13.87
C TYR A 51 -11.60 -32.62 13.41
N LEU A 52 -11.44 -33.49 12.41
CA LEU A 52 -10.18 -33.75 11.74
C LEU A 52 -10.22 -33.26 10.28
N PRO A 53 -9.10 -32.74 9.74
CA PRO A 53 -9.00 -32.44 8.31
C PRO A 53 -9.17 -33.71 7.48
N GLU A 54 -9.99 -33.63 6.42
CA GLU A 54 -10.23 -34.75 5.49
C GLU A 54 -9.58 -34.46 4.13
N ASP A 55 -10.03 -33.41 3.44
CA ASP A 55 -9.57 -33.07 2.08
C ASP A 55 -9.13 -31.62 1.95
N ILE A 56 -8.16 -31.38 1.05
CA ILE A 56 -7.81 -30.02 0.61
C ILE A 56 -8.74 -29.63 -0.55
N ILE A 57 -9.59 -28.64 -0.32
CA ILE A 57 -10.61 -28.18 -1.26
C ILE A 57 -10.00 -27.20 -2.26
N LEU A 58 -9.19 -26.28 -1.75
CA LEU A 58 -8.55 -25.20 -2.50
C LEU A 58 -7.21 -24.86 -1.84
N ALA A 59 -6.18 -24.65 -2.64
CA ALA A 59 -4.91 -24.11 -2.17
C ALA A 59 -4.33 -23.16 -3.22
N GLY A 60 -3.61 -22.16 -2.75
CA GLY A 60 -2.98 -21.20 -3.65
C GLY A 60 -2.11 -20.21 -2.89
N SER A 61 -1.57 -19.27 -3.66
CA SER A 61 -0.80 -18.17 -3.11
C SER A 61 -1.12 -16.90 -3.89
N ARG A 62 -1.22 -15.79 -3.17
CA ARG A 62 -1.27 -14.46 -3.74
C ARG A 62 0.11 -13.83 -3.60
N ILE A 63 0.78 -13.63 -4.73
CA ILE A 63 2.08 -12.95 -4.80
C ILE A 63 1.84 -11.46 -5.08
N PHE A 64 2.59 -10.59 -4.42
CA PHE A 64 2.51 -9.14 -4.63
C PHE A 64 3.86 -8.47 -4.35
N GLU A 65 4.05 -7.29 -4.91
CA GLU A 65 5.22 -6.47 -4.59
C GLU A 65 5.14 -5.99 -3.14
N SER A 66 6.19 -6.25 -2.38
CA SER A 66 6.30 -5.78 -1.01
C SER A 66 6.22 -4.26 -0.95
N SER A 67 5.50 -3.76 0.05
CA SER A 67 5.37 -2.32 0.24
C SER A 67 6.73 -1.70 0.58
N ILE A 68 7.15 -0.69 -0.19
CA ILE A 68 8.28 0.16 0.18
C ILE A 68 7.90 0.95 1.45
N GLY A 69 8.86 1.10 2.37
CA GLY A 69 8.68 1.84 3.61
C GLY A 69 8.32 3.32 3.39
N ALA A 70 7.71 3.93 4.42
CA ALA A 70 7.30 5.34 4.35
C ALA A 70 8.47 6.35 4.42
N VAL A 71 9.69 5.88 4.67
CA VAL A 71 10.90 6.71 4.89
C VAL A 71 11.25 7.51 3.63
N GLU A 72 11.35 6.87 2.47
CA GLU A 72 11.67 7.56 1.21
C GLU A 72 10.61 8.62 0.88
N ARG A 73 9.32 8.28 1.04
CA ARG A 73 8.23 9.26 0.84
C ARG A 73 8.34 10.45 1.79
N ARG A 74 8.78 10.21 3.04
CA ARG A 74 9.02 11.28 4.02
C ARG A 74 10.16 12.18 3.58
N GLU A 75 11.27 11.62 3.09
CA GLU A 75 12.43 12.38 2.62
C GLU A 75 12.07 13.28 1.43
N PHE A 76 11.41 12.72 0.40
CA PHE A 76 10.95 13.52 -0.74
C PHE A 76 9.97 14.62 -0.35
N ARG A 77 9.11 14.38 0.65
CA ARG A 77 8.20 15.41 1.18
C ARG A 77 8.96 16.50 1.91
N LEU A 78 9.97 16.16 2.71
CA LEU A 78 10.80 17.13 3.43
C LEU A 78 11.59 18.02 2.47
N GLN A 79 12.22 17.42 1.44
CA GLN A 79 12.96 18.17 0.43
C GLN A 79 12.06 19.15 -0.33
N ARG A 80 10.88 18.69 -0.81
CA ARG A 80 9.90 19.57 -1.49
C ARG A 80 9.46 20.73 -0.60
N ASN A 81 9.16 20.47 0.66
CA ASN A 81 8.78 21.51 1.60
C ASN A 81 9.92 22.49 1.86
N SER A 82 11.14 21.99 2.07
CA SER A 82 12.33 22.84 2.30
C SER A 82 12.56 23.81 1.13
N HIS A 83 12.54 23.32 -0.11
CA HIS A 83 12.70 24.16 -1.30
C HIS A 83 11.58 25.19 -1.42
N ARG A 84 10.31 24.77 -1.19
CA ARG A 84 9.16 25.69 -1.21
C ARG A 84 9.32 26.79 -0.15
N HIS A 85 9.63 26.43 1.09
CA HIS A 85 9.77 27.38 2.18
C HIS A 85 10.95 28.32 1.97
N HIS A 86 12.09 27.82 1.47
CA HIS A 86 13.23 28.66 1.12
C HIS A 86 12.86 29.69 0.05
N ARG A 87 12.21 29.27 -1.04
CA ARG A 87 11.76 30.15 -2.11
C ARG A 87 10.79 31.23 -1.60
N GLU A 88 9.80 30.85 -0.79
CA GLU A 88 8.86 31.82 -0.23
C GLU A 88 9.55 32.79 0.73
N ARG A 89 10.43 32.33 1.62
CA ARG A 89 11.22 33.21 2.52
C ARG A 89 12.02 34.23 1.73
N MET A 90 12.74 33.80 0.69
CA MET A 90 13.47 34.71 -0.18
C MET A 90 12.53 35.71 -0.84
N ARG A 91 11.39 35.25 -1.39
CA ARG A 91 10.39 36.13 -2.00
C ARG A 91 9.87 37.20 -1.02
N PHE A 92 9.61 36.83 0.24
CA PHE A 92 9.19 37.77 1.27
C PHE A 92 10.30 38.79 1.59
N LEU A 93 11.53 38.32 1.77
CA LEU A 93 12.69 39.20 2.01
C LEU A 93 12.87 40.20 0.88
N TRP A 94 12.80 39.75 -0.38
CA TRP A 94 12.93 40.62 -1.55
C TRP A 94 11.84 41.70 -1.59
N LYS A 95 10.58 41.34 -1.28
CA LYS A 95 9.49 42.32 -1.19
C LYS A 95 9.75 43.36 -0.09
N LEU A 96 10.29 42.92 1.06
CA LEU A 96 10.59 43.81 2.18
C LEU A 96 11.72 44.79 1.84
N LEU A 97 12.82 44.29 1.24
CA LEU A 97 13.96 45.12 0.82
C LEU A 97 13.54 46.15 -0.23
N ALA A 98 12.71 45.75 -1.19
CA ALA A 98 12.16 46.67 -2.19
C ALA A 98 11.29 47.76 -1.53
N LYS A 99 10.42 47.40 -0.58
CA LYS A 99 9.57 48.36 0.16
C LYS A 99 10.39 49.36 0.98
N LYS A 100 11.59 48.96 1.44
CA LYS A 100 12.47 49.78 2.26
C LYS A 100 13.53 50.54 1.44
N GLU A 101 13.49 50.47 0.11
CA GLU A 101 14.49 51.08 -0.79
C GLU A 101 15.93 50.59 -0.52
N LEU A 102 16.07 49.42 0.10
CA LEU A 102 17.36 48.78 0.41
C LEU A 102 17.79 47.79 -0.67
N ALA A 103 16.97 47.61 -1.71
CA ALA A 103 17.28 46.74 -2.84
C ALA A 103 18.07 47.51 -3.90
N PHE A 104 19.25 47.01 -4.30
CA PHE A 104 20.00 47.56 -5.42
C PHE A 104 19.13 47.54 -6.70
N THR A 105 18.97 48.71 -7.32
CA THR A 105 18.14 48.94 -8.52
C THR A 105 18.54 48.05 -9.70
N THR A 106 19.83 47.80 -9.90
CA THR A 106 20.38 46.93 -10.95
C THR A 106 20.07 45.45 -10.74
N PHE A 107 19.95 44.99 -9.49
CA PHE A 107 19.67 43.60 -9.17
C PHE A 107 18.20 43.23 -9.43
N PHE A 108 17.27 44.16 -9.19
CA PHE A 108 15.84 43.95 -9.39
C PHE A 108 15.45 43.89 -10.87
N GLN A 109 16.11 44.67 -11.73
CA GLN A 109 15.94 44.60 -13.19
C GLN A 109 16.30 43.21 -13.73
N ARG A 110 17.47 42.66 -13.35
CA ARG A 110 17.89 41.30 -13.72
C ARG A 110 16.95 40.20 -13.21
N PHE A 111 16.41 40.34 -12.00
CA PHE A 111 15.46 39.36 -11.44
C PHE A 111 14.11 39.36 -12.19
N ARG A 112 13.64 40.55 -12.60
CA ARG A 112 12.40 40.72 -13.35
C ARG A 112 12.53 40.21 -14.79
N GLU A 113 13.70 40.33 -15.40
CA GLU A 113 14.01 39.78 -16.73
C GLU A 113 14.08 38.25 -16.73
N LYS A 114 14.76 37.64 -15.75
CA LYS A 114 14.87 36.16 -15.68
C LYS A 114 13.52 35.44 -15.50
N ARG A 115 12.49 36.10 -14.96
CA ARG A 115 11.13 35.55 -14.85
C ARG A 115 10.31 35.60 -16.14
N LYS A 116 10.74 36.33 -17.17
CA LYS A 116 10.04 36.34 -18.47
C LYS A 116 10.35 35.10 -19.33
N PHE A 117 11.33 34.29 -18.93
CA PHE A 117 11.81 33.12 -19.67
C PHE A 117 11.58 31.77 -18.95
N CYS A 118 10.72 31.75 -17.92
CA CYS A 118 10.25 30.53 -17.27
C CYS A 118 8.73 30.53 -17.16
#